data_AF-A0A848P995-F1
#
_entry.id   AF-A0A848P995-F1
#
_cell.length_a   1.000
_cell.length_b   1.000
_cell.length_c   1.000
_cell.angle_alpha   90.00
_cell.angle_beta   90.00
_cell.angle_gamma   90.00
#
_symmetry.space_group_name_H-M   'P 1'
#
loop_
_entity.id
_entity.type
_entity.pdbx_description
1 polymer ?
#
loop_
_entity_poly.entity_id
_entity_poly.type
_entity_poly.pdbx_seq_one_letter_code
_entity_poly.pdbx_strand_id
1 'polypeptide(L)'
;MTQTHLETTPARYGAALEKDLFDRVAAVHAPHLPPSRTEPPRDAQTPEEREGVIDYALWNAAHDLFIVQLASAGLDRLFRDEPEFQLALSRQIGDDGFHAVASRERIRVLSGHDQIDRIAQDVRHHWDILGDYPLTSQAAFLAWEFHYEHHILARLQVNRRTSRVLDLANRDFAENRIMPDEEVHRILITEWWHNKLNAASDAQREQLVGEVLEADDKLQVLLGDYLRESWALNERAAGIDTRNYVPLYDAWRREILGVLLQRPADALPTLTSLGA
;
A
#
# COMPACT_ATOMS: atom_id res chain seq x y z
N MET A 1 28.24 30.44 18.44
CA MET A 1 27.65 29.59 17.38
C MET A 1 27.44 28.22 17.99
N THR A 2 26.24 28.00 18.51
CA THR A 2 25.85 26.78 19.22
C THR A 2 25.29 25.78 18.22
N GLN A 3 26.01 24.67 18.03
CA GLN A 3 25.52 23.48 17.35
C GLN A 3 24.26 22.98 18.07
N THR A 4 23.12 23.08 17.42
CA THR A 4 21.89 22.41 17.85
C THR A 4 22.00 20.98 17.32
N HIS A 5 22.49 20.07 18.15
CA HIS A 5 22.23 18.65 17.98
C HIS A 5 20.72 18.47 18.11
N LEU A 6 20.05 18.27 16.97
CA LEU A 6 18.71 17.70 16.96
C LEU A 6 18.86 16.25 17.40
N GLU A 7 18.70 16.01 18.70
CA GLU A 7 18.33 14.71 19.23
C GLU A 7 16.92 14.38 18.73
N THR A 8 16.82 13.95 17.47
CA THR A 8 15.63 13.26 17.00
C THR A 8 15.80 11.80 17.42
N THR A 9 15.19 11.44 18.55
CA THR A 9 14.63 10.09 18.66
C THR A 9 13.86 9.85 17.35
N PRO A 10 14.15 8.80 16.56
CA PRO A 10 13.39 8.57 15.34
C PRO A 10 11.92 8.55 15.72
N ALA A 11 11.09 9.39 15.08
CA ALA A 11 9.66 9.34 15.29
C ALA A 11 9.22 7.89 15.05
N ARG A 12 8.54 7.28 16.04
CA ARG A 12 8.01 5.93 15.88
C ARG A 12 7.12 5.92 14.64
N TYR A 13 7.33 4.93 13.76
CA TYR A 13 6.51 4.78 12.55
C TYR A 13 5.03 4.61 12.94
N GLY A 14 4.12 5.21 12.16
CA GLY A 14 2.68 5.13 12.39
C GLY A 14 1.89 6.18 11.59
N ALA A 15 0.56 6.17 11.71
CA ALA A 15 -0.33 6.96 10.86
C ALA A 15 -0.10 8.48 10.94
N ALA A 16 0.35 9.00 12.08
CA ALA A 16 0.68 10.42 12.23
C ALA A 16 1.87 10.82 11.34
N LEU A 17 2.95 10.02 11.34
CA LEU A 17 4.11 10.24 10.49
C LEU A 17 3.74 10.13 9.01
N GLU A 18 2.98 9.10 8.64
CA GLU A 18 2.48 8.89 7.27
C GLU A 18 1.68 10.09 6.77
N LYS A 19 0.76 10.61 7.60
CA LYS A 19 -0.05 11.79 7.27
C LYS A 19 0.84 13.02 7.08
N ASP A 20 1.77 13.28 8.01
CA ASP A 20 2.64 14.45 7.95
C ASP A 20 3.57 14.41 6.73
N LEU A 21 4.09 13.23 6.38
CA LEU A 21 4.86 13.01 5.15
C LEU A 21 4.01 13.30 3.92
N PHE A 22 2.81 12.71 3.84
CA PHE A 22 1.94 12.87 2.69
C PHE A 22 1.54 14.34 2.50
N ASP A 23 1.20 15.06 3.58
CA ASP A 23 0.85 16.48 3.51
C ASP A 23 1.99 17.33 2.93
N ARG A 24 3.25 17.05 3.29
CA ARG A 24 4.41 17.74 2.71
C ARG A 24 4.58 17.43 1.23
N VAL A 25 4.47 16.16 0.84
CA VAL A 25 4.58 15.74 -0.55
C VAL A 25 3.47 16.37 -1.40
N ALA A 26 2.22 16.28 -0.93
CA ALA A 26 1.06 16.79 -1.65
C ALA A 26 1.13 18.31 -1.85
N ALA A 27 1.63 19.06 -0.85
CA ALA A 27 1.79 20.51 -0.98
C ALA A 27 2.70 20.93 -2.15
N VAL A 28 3.66 20.09 -2.54
CA VAL A 28 4.58 20.36 -3.65
C VAL A 28 4.08 19.75 -4.96
N HIS A 29 3.68 18.48 -4.95
CA HIS A 29 3.43 17.72 -6.18
C HIS A 29 1.95 17.72 -6.61
N ALA A 30 1.02 17.98 -5.68
CA ALA A 30 -0.41 18.00 -5.92
C ALA A 30 -1.12 19.11 -5.11
N PRO A 31 -0.74 20.40 -5.28
CA PRO A 31 -1.24 21.51 -4.46
C PRO A 31 -2.74 21.81 -4.66
N HIS A 32 -3.38 21.16 -5.62
CA HIS A 32 -4.83 21.22 -5.85
C HIS A 32 -5.62 20.32 -4.90
N LEU A 33 -4.97 19.33 -4.25
CA LEU A 33 -5.62 18.47 -3.26
C LEU A 33 -5.90 19.29 -2.00
N PRO A 34 -7.12 19.21 -1.45
CA PRO A 34 -7.41 19.90 -0.20
C PRO A 34 -6.66 19.24 0.96
N PRO A 35 -6.28 19.99 2.01
CA PRO A 35 -5.56 19.44 3.18
C PRO A 35 -6.43 18.45 3.98
N SER A 36 -7.74 18.57 3.87
CA SER A 36 -8.74 17.66 4.41
C SER A 36 -9.94 17.60 3.47
N ARG A 37 -10.80 16.59 3.63
CA ARG A 37 -12.03 16.47 2.85
C ARG A 37 -12.92 17.70 3.04
N THR A 38 -13.32 18.34 1.94
CA THR A 38 -14.15 19.56 1.96
C THR A 38 -15.65 19.25 1.98
N GLU A 39 -16.07 18.17 1.32
CA GLU A 39 -17.47 17.74 1.25
C GLU A 39 -17.60 16.26 1.59
N PRO A 40 -18.61 15.85 2.38
CA PRO A 40 -18.81 14.44 2.68
C PRO A 40 -19.13 13.66 1.39
N PRO A 41 -18.63 12.41 1.27
CA PRO A 41 -19.00 11.56 0.16
C PRO A 41 -20.49 11.21 0.28
N ARG A 42 -21.12 10.97 -0.86
CA ARG A 42 -22.47 10.39 -0.90
C ARG A 42 -22.41 8.91 -1.30
N ASP A 43 -23.53 8.23 -1.08
CA ASP A 43 -23.71 6.87 -1.59
C ASP A 43 -23.86 6.87 -3.12
N ALA A 44 -23.66 5.71 -3.74
CA ALA A 44 -23.85 5.49 -5.16
C ALA A 44 -25.35 5.58 -5.53
N GLN A 45 -25.67 6.43 -6.51
CA GLN A 45 -27.06 6.74 -6.89
C GLN A 45 -27.43 6.20 -8.27
N THR A 46 -26.47 6.13 -9.20
CA THR A 46 -26.72 5.61 -10.56
C THR A 46 -26.27 4.15 -10.70
N PRO A 47 -26.77 3.41 -11.71
CA PRO A 47 -26.27 2.07 -12.01
C PRO A 47 -24.75 2.02 -12.25
N GLU A 48 -24.19 3.02 -12.92
CA GLU A 48 -22.75 3.11 -13.23
C GLU A 48 -21.92 3.33 -11.96
N GLU A 49 -22.39 4.18 -11.04
CA GLU A 49 -21.74 4.38 -9.74
C GLU A 49 -21.80 3.11 -8.88
N ARG A 50 -22.92 2.39 -8.93
CA ARG A 50 -23.06 1.11 -8.21
C ARG A 50 -22.13 0.04 -8.75
N GLU A 51 -22.00 -0.06 -10.07
CA GLU A 51 -21.03 -0.96 -10.69
C GLU A 51 -19.60 -0.57 -10.30
N GLY A 52 -19.28 0.73 -10.28
CA GLY A 52 -17.97 1.21 -9.81
C GLY A 52 -17.68 0.81 -8.36
N VAL A 53 -18.67 0.87 -7.47
CA VAL A 53 -18.52 0.41 -6.08
C VAL A 53 -18.32 -1.11 -6.01
N ILE A 54 -19.02 -1.89 -6.85
CA ILE A 54 -18.85 -3.36 -6.96
C ILE A 54 -17.44 -3.69 -7.46
N ASP A 55 -16.97 -3.02 -8.52
CA ASP A 55 -15.63 -3.19 -9.08
C ASP A 55 -14.55 -2.85 -8.04
N TYR A 56 -14.74 -1.80 -7.25
CA TYR A 56 -13.83 -1.46 -6.17
C TYR A 56 -13.80 -2.53 -5.07
N ALA A 57 -14.95 -3.08 -4.70
CA ALA A 57 -15.03 -4.16 -3.71
C ALA A 57 -14.41 -5.46 -4.23
N LEU A 58 -14.57 -5.79 -5.51
CA LEU A 58 -13.89 -6.90 -6.19
C LEU A 58 -12.38 -6.74 -6.15
N TRP A 59 -11.90 -5.55 -6.48
CA TRP A 59 -10.47 -5.23 -6.43
C TRP A 59 -9.91 -5.41 -5.01
N ASN A 60 -10.58 -4.90 -3.96
CA ASN A 60 -10.14 -5.12 -2.58
C ASN A 60 -10.14 -6.60 -2.20
N ALA A 61 -11.22 -7.33 -2.53
CA ALA A 61 -11.30 -8.76 -2.22
C ALA A 61 -10.17 -9.57 -2.86
N ALA A 62 -9.81 -9.25 -4.10
CA ALA A 62 -8.72 -9.89 -4.82
C ALA A 62 -7.34 -9.46 -4.31
N HIS A 63 -7.16 -8.17 -4.02
CA HIS A 63 -5.94 -7.62 -3.45
C HIS A 63 -5.58 -8.31 -2.12
N ASP A 64 -6.51 -8.34 -1.17
CA ASP A 64 -6.28 -8.89 0.16
C ASP A 64 -6.10 -10.41 0.11
N LEU A 65 -6.89 -11.10 -0.74
CA LEU A 65 -6.71 -12.55 -0.96
C LEU A 65 -5.36 -12.88 -1.62
N PHE A 66 -4.87 -12.01 -2.50
CA PHE A 66 -3.54 -12.17 -3.09
C PHE A 66 -2.44 -11.98 -2.03
N ILE A 67 -2.55 -10.97 -1.16
CA ILE A 67 -1.63 -10.79 -0.02
C ILE A 67 -1.59 -12.05 0.85
N VAL A 68 -2.75 -12.60 1.22
CA VAL A 68 -2.83 -13.86 1.98
C VAL A 68 -2.03 -14.99 1.31
N GLN A 69 -2.19 -15.18 0.00
CA GLN A 69 -1.51 -16.25 -0.72
C GLN A 69 0.01 -16.03 -0.76
N LEU A 70 0.45 -14.82 -1.08
CA LEU A 70 1.86 -14.51 -1.22
C LEU A 70 2.58 -14.45 0.13
N ALA A 71 1.98 -13.83 1.16
CA ALA A 71 2.52 -13.78 2.51
C ALA A 71 2.64 -15.19 3.13
N SER A 72 1.64 -16.06 2.90
CA SER A 72 1.71 -17.47 3.32
C SER A 72 2.87 -18.22 2.63
N ALA A 73 3.07 -17.97 1.33
CA ALA A 73 4.19 -18.57 0.60
C ALA A 73 5.54 -18.02 1.06
N GLY A 74 5.64 -16.72 1.36
CA GLY A 74 6.83 -16.08 1.91
C GLY A 74 7.20 -16.64 3.30
N LEU A 75 6.20 -16.80 4.18
CA LEU A 75 6.40 -17.39 5.50
C LEU A 75 7.05 -18.78 5.40
N ASP A 76 6.54 -19.65 4.53
CA ASP A 76 7.08 -21.00 4.34
C ASP A 76 8.47 -21.03 3.69
N ARG A 77 8.67 -20.21 2.64
CA ARG A 77 9.86 -20.27 1.77
C ARG A 77 11.04 -19.42 2.25
N LEU A 78 10.77 -18.25 2.83
CA LEU A 78 11.79 -17.20 3.05
C LEU A 78 12.04 -16.88 4.53
N PHE A 79 11.05 -17.12 5.39
CA PHE A 79 11.07 -16.62 6.78
C PHE A 79 10.85 -17.71 7.83
N ARG A 80 11.10 -18.98 7.49
CA ARG A 80 10.93 -20.14 8.39
C ARG A 80 11.75 -20.06 9.69
N ASP A 81 12.85 -19.33 9.68
CA ASP A 81 13.75 -19.18 10.83
C ASP A 81 13.74 -17.75 11.41
N GLU A 82 12.75 -16.92 11.04
CA GLU A 82 12.62 -15.51 11.43
C GLU A 82 11.35 -15.30 12.29
N PRO A 83 11.32 -15.72 13.57
CA PRO A 83 10.10 -15.80 14.37
C PRO A 83 9.40 -14.45 14.58
N GLU A 84 10.15 -13.35 14.68
CA GLU A 84 9.56 -12.01 14.81
C GLU A 84 8.77 -11.64 13.55
N PHE A 85 9.32 -11.91 12.36
CA PHE A 85 8.62 -11.63 11.11
C PHE A 85 7.50 -12.62 10.83
N GLN A 86 7.63 -13.88 11.27
CA GLN A 86 6.52 -14.84 11.22
C GLN A 86 5.30 -14.34 11.99
N LEU A 87 5.48 -13.69 13.14
CA LEU A 87 4.38 -13.11 13.90
C LEU A 87 3.75 -11.92 13.16
N ALA A 88 4.57 -11.07 12.52
CA ALA A 88 4.09 -9.98 11.67
C ALA A 88 3.25 -10.51 10.50
N LEU A 89 3.77 -11.47 9.73
CA LEU A 89 3.06 -12.08 8.60
C LEU A 89 1.81 -12.85 9.05
N SER A 90 1.86 -13.54 10.20
CA SER A 90 0.69 -14.25 10.73
C SER A 90 -0.46 -13.29 11.07
N ARG A 91 -0.13 -12.10 11.57
CA ARG A 91 -1.11 -11.03 11.84
C ARG A 91 -1.73 -10.54 10.53
N GLN A 92 -0.90 -10.20 9.54
CA GLN A 92 -1.32 -9.73 8.22
C GLN A 92 -2.21 -10.76 7.51
N ILE A 93 -1.76 -12.02 7.39
CA ILE A 93 -2.53 -13.13 6.80
C ILE A 93 -3.93 -13.27 7.44
N GLY A 94 -4.01 -13.13 8.77
CA GLY A 94 -5.28 -13.24 9.50
C GLY A 94 -6.23 -12.08 9.22
N ASP A 95 -5.72 -10.85 9.21
CA ASP A 95 -6.52 -9.65 8.97
C ASP A 95 -6.92 -9.53 7.50
N ASP A 96 -6.02 -9.70 6.54
CA ASP A 96 -6.31 -9.60 5.10
C ASP A 96 -7.23 -10.72 4.64
N GLY A 97 -7.08 -11.92 5.23
CA GLY A 97 -8.03 -13.00 5.03
C GLY A 97 -9.44 -12.61 5.49
N PHE A 98 -9.56 -11.87 6.59
CA PHE A 98 -10.83 -11.35 7.04
C PHE A 98 -11.36 -10.22 6.15
N HIS A 99 -10.50 -9.30 5.69
CA HIS A 99 -10.88 -8.21 4.80
C HIS A 99 -11.34 -8.73 3.44
N ALA A 100 -10.65 -9.72 2.87
CA ALA A 100 -11.04 -10.39 1.63
C ALA A 100 -12.45 -11.02 1.73
N VAL A 101 -12.73 -11.71 2.84
CA VAL A 101 -14.04 -12.31 3.10
C VAL A 101 -15.11 -11.22 3.25
N ALA A 102 -14.84 -10.17 4.01
CA ALA A 102 -15.78 -9.06 4.20
C ALA A 102 -16.11 -8.36 2.88
N SER A 103 -15.10 -8.11 2.04
CA SER A 103 -15.27 -7.55 0.70
C SER A 103 -16.13 -8.46 -0.19
N ARG A 104 -15.93 -9.78 -0.17
CA ARG A 104 -16.80 -10.76 -0.86
C ARG A 104 -18.25 -10.70 -0.39
N GLU A 105 -18.49 -10.67 0.92
CA GLU A 105 -19.86 -10.55 1.43
C GLU A 105 -20.48 -9.21 1.02
N ARG A 106 -19.69 -8.14 0.97
CA ARG A 106 -20.18 -6.85 0.48
C ARG A 106 -20.56 -6.89 -0.99
N ILE A 107 -19.75 -7.54 -1.85
CA ILE A 107 -20.07 -7.77 -3.26
C ILE A 107 -21.40 -8.52 -3.41
N ARG A 108 -21.66 -9.55 -2.59
CA ARG A 108 -22.93 -10.28 -2.61
C ARG A 108 -24.12 -9.40 -2.28
N VAL A 109 -23.97 -8.52 -1.29
CA VAL A 109 -25.02 -7.57 -0.92
C VAL A 109 -25.27 -6.55 -2.04
N LEU A 110 -24.21 -6.07 -2.70
CA LEU A 110 -24.30 -5.06 -3.75
C LEU A 110 -24.84 -5.62 -5.09
N SER A 111 -24.37 -6.80 -5.50
CA SER A 111 -24.70 -7.40 -6.80
C SER A 111 -25.83 -8.42 -6.74
N GLY A 112 -26.22 -8.87 -5.54
CA GLY A 112 -27.26 -9.88 -5.35
C GLY A 112 -26.84 -11.32 -5.62
N HIS A 113 -25.56 -11.56 -5.97
CA HIS A 113 -25.02 -12.91 -6.17
C HIS A 113 -23.54 -12.99 -5.80
N ASP A 114 -23.03 -14.21 -5.68
CA ASP A 114 -21.60 -14.44 -5.45
C ASP A 114 -20.81 -14.18 -6.74
N GLN A 115 -19.65 -13.53 -6.62
CA GLN A 115 -18.73 -13.24 -7.74
C GLN A 115 -17.36 -13.88 -7.52
N ILE A 116 -17.32 -15.01 -6.81
CA ILE A 116 -16.08 -15.73 -6.48
C ILE A 116 -15.18 -16.01 -7.69
N ASP A 117 -15.76 -16.29 -8.85
CA ASP A 117 -14.98 -16.55 -10.07
C ASP A 117 -14.23 -15.31 -10.58
N ARG A 118 -14.83 -14.12 -10.41
CA ARG A 118 -14.22 -12.84 -10.77
C ARG A 118 -13.12 -12.47 -9.77
N ILE A 119 -13.35 -12.66 -8.47
CA ILE A 119 -12.30 -12.53 -7.44
C ILE A 119 -11.12 -13.46 -7.78
N ALA A 120 -11.38 -14.72 -8.12
CA ALA A 120 -10.33 -15.66 -8.47
C ALA A 120 -9.58 -15.26 -9.77
N GLN A 121 -10.27 -14.63 -10.73
CA GLN A 121 -9.63 -14.09 -11.93
C GLN A 121 -8.70 -12.93 -11.61
N ASP A 122 -9.14 -12.00 -10.77
CA ASP A 122 -8.34 -10.83 -10.39
C ASP A 122 -7.12 -11.26 -9.56
N VAL A 123 -7.27 -12.23 -8.65
CA VAL A 123 -6.12 -12.84 -7.94
C VAL A 123 -5.12 -13.48 -8.92
N ARG A 124 -5.61 -14.20 -9.94
CA ARG A 124 -4.71 -14.75 -10.97
C ARG A 124 -4.00 -13.65 -11.72
N HIS A 125 -4.66 -12.54 -12.01
CA HIS A 125 -4.04 -11.40 -12.67
C HIS A 125 -2.86 -10.82 -11.85
N HIS A 126 -3.00 -10.70 -10.52
CA HIS A 126 -1.87 -10.34 -9.65
C HIS A 126 -0.69 -11.30 -9.78
N TRP A 127 -0.95 -12.61 -9.79
CA TRP A 127 0.08 -13.62 -10.00
C TRP A 127 0.68 -13.58 -11.41
N ASP A 128 -0.11 -13.29 -12.44
CA ASP A 128 0.39 -13.16 -13.82
C ASP A 128 1.35 -11.98 -13.97
N ILE A 129 1.11 -10.88 -13.24
CA ILE A 129 1.98 -9.69 -13.21
C ILE A 129 3.28 -9.98 -12.47
N LEU A 130 3.19 -10.51 -11.25
CA LEU A 130 4.33 -10.62 -10.34
C LEU A 130 5.11 -11.93 -10.50
N GLY A 131 4.44 -13.00 -10.92
CA GLY A 131 4.95 -14.36 -10.88
C GLY A 131 5.51 -14.73 -9.51
N ASP A 132 6.57 -15.53 -9.50
CA ASP A 132 7.30 -15.87 -8.28
C ASP A 132 8.30 -14.78 -7.84
N TYR A 133 8.36 -13.61 -8.49
CA TYR A 133 9.43 -12.64 -8.25
C TYR A 133 9.56 -12.22 -6.78
N PRO A 134 8.48 -11.85 -6.06
CA PRO A 134 8.57 -11.52 -4.63
C PRO A 134 9.10 -12.68 -3.77
N LEU A 135 8.99 -13.93 -4.23
CA LEU A 135 9.43 -15.12 -3.52
C LEU A 135 10.88 -15.52 -3.84
N THR A 136 11.60 -14.74 -4.65
CA THR A 136 12.98 -15.07 -5.06
C THR A 136 14.03 -14.69 -4.02
N SER A 137 13.75 -13.73 -3.14
CA SER A 137 14.64 -13.31 -2.06
C SER A 137 13.88 -12.54 -0.98
N GLN A 138 14.47 -12.40 0.22
CA GLN A 138 13.88 -11.55 1.27
C GLN A 138 13.77 -10.08 0.83
N ALA A 139 14.71 -9.57 0.03
CA ALA A 139 14.66 -8.21 -0.50
C ALA A 139 13.50 -8.02 -1.50
N ALA A 140 13.27 -9.01 -2.38
CA ALA A 140 12.13 -8.99 -3.31
C ALA A 140 10.79 -9.05 -2.59
N PHE A 141 10.71 -9.87 -1.54
CA PHE A 141 9.52 -9.95 -0.69
C PHE A 141 9.27 -8.63 0.04
N LEU A 142 10.31 -8.04 0.62
CA LEU A 142 10.19 -6.78 1.35
C LEU A 142 9.82 -5.61 0.43
N ALA A 143 10.37 -5.55 -0.77
CA ALA A 143 9.96 -4.57 -1.77
C ALA A 143 8.48 -4.72 -2.14
N TRP A 144 7.98 -5.96 -2.21
CA TRP A 144 6.56 -6.23 -2.40
C TRP A 144 5.71 -5.75 -1.22
N GLU A 145 6.09 -6.06 0.02
CA GLU A 145 5.43 -5.54 1.23
C GLU A 145 5.39 -4.01 1.20
N PHE A 146 6.52 -3.35 0.94
CA PHE A 146 6.57 -1.88 0.86
C PHE A 146 5.62 -1.31 -0.19
N HIS A 147 5.43 -2.01 -1.31
CA HIS A 147 4.46 -1.61 -2.30
C HIS A 147 3.01 -1.74 -1.83
N TYR A 148 2.64 -2.95 -1.39
CA TYR A 148 1.26 -3.30 -1.06
C TYR A 148 0.78 -2.63 0.23
N GLU A 149 1.69 -2.40 1.17
CA GLU A 149 1.37 -1.80 2.47
C GLU A 149 1.61 -0.29 2.49
N HIS A 150 2.80 0.17 2.07
CA HIS A 150 3.21 1.56 2.29
C HIS A 150 2.96 2.47 1.09
N HIS A 151 3.32 2.04 -0.13
CA HIS A 151 3.23 2.90 -1.32
C HIS A 151 1.77 3.16 -1.73
N ILE A 152 0.88 2.20 -1.49
CA ILE A 152 -0.57 2.33 -1.77
C ILE A 152 -1.22 3.50 -1.01
N LEU A 153 -0.64 3.92 0.12
CA LEU A 153 -1.17 5.01 0.95
C LEU A 153 -1.28 6.33 0.18
N ALA A 154 -0.45 6.58 -0.84
CA ALA A 154 -0.59 7.77 -1.67
C ALA A 154 -2.01 7.89 -2.25
N ARG A 155 -2.49 6.80 -2.87
CA ARG A 155 -3.83 6.71 -3.43
C ARG A 155 -4.88 6.79 -2.34
N LEU A 156 -4.72 6.07 -1.23
CA LEU A 156 -5.70 6.08 -0.14
C LEU A 156 -5.86 7.46 0.50
N GLN A 157 -4.78 8.24 0.62
CA GLN A 157 -4.84 9.61 1.11
C GLN A 157 -5.57 10.54 0.12
N VAL A 158 -5.36 10.37 -1.19
CA VAL A 158 -6.14 11.07 -2.22
C VAL A 158 -7.63 10.69 -2.13
N ASN A 159 -7.94 9.39 -2.02
CA ASN A 159 -9.30 8.90 -1.84
C ASN A 159 -9.97 9.54 -0.63
N ARG A 160 -9.29 9.57 0.53
CA ARG A 160 -9.82 10.15 1.77
C ARG A 160 -10.14 11.64 1.64
N ARG A 161 -9.44 12.38 0.78
CA ARG A 161 -9.59 13.83 0.60
C ARG A 161 -10.61 14.19 -0.49
N THR A 162 -10.75 13.35 -1.51
CA THR A 162 -11.40 13.76 -2.77
C THR A 162 -12.54 12.86 -3.24
N SER A 163 -12.74 11.68 -2.65
CA SER A 163 -13.84 10.78 -3.05
C SER A 163 -15.20 11.45 -2.93
N ARG A 164 -15.96 11.42 -4.01
CA ARG A 164 -17.33 11.96 -4.11
C ARG A 164 -18.38 10.88 -3.88
N VAL A 165 -18.09 9.66 -4.31
CA VAL A 165 -18.94 8.48 -4.15
C VAL A 165 -18.19 7.48 -3.26
N LEU A 166 -18.88 6.90 -2.28
CA LEU A 166 -18.38 5.80 -1.46
C LEU A 166 -19.51 4.83 -1.13
N ASP A 167 -19.11 3.61 -0.79
CA ASP A 167 -19.98 2.67 -0.09
C ASP A 167 -20.13 3.06 1.37
N LEU A 168 -21.16 3.85 1.69
CA LEU A 168 -21.36 4.34 3.05
C LEU A 168 -21.68 3.21 4.05
N ALA A 169 -22.27 2.10 3.59
CA ALA A 169 -22.57 0.98 4.46
C ALA A 169 -21.31 0.19 4.85
N ASN A 170 -20.26 0.25 4.05
CA ASN A 170 -18.96 -0.36 4.36
C ASN A 170 -18.01 0.60 5.12
N ARG A 171 -18.38 1.87 5.27
CA ARG A 171 -17.50 2.89 5.88
C ARG A 171 -17.06 2.53 7.29
N ASP A 172 -18.00 2.10 8.14
CA ASP A 172 -17.70 1.75 9.53
C ASP A 172 -16.69 0.61 9.63
N PHE A 173 -16.85 -0.41 8.79
CA PHE A 173 -15.91 -1.51 8.68
C PHE A 173 -14.53 -1.03 8.21
N ALA A 174 -14.48 -0.19 7.17
CA ALA A 174 -13.23 0.35 6.67
C ALA A 174 -12.50 1.21 7.73
N GLU A 175 -13.21 2.08 8.45
CA GLU A 175 -12.62 3.03 9.41
C GLU A 175 -12.22 2.36 10.73
N ASN A 176 -13.04 1.43 11.25
CA ASN A 176 -12.85 0.86 12.58
C ASN A 176 -12.20 -0.52 12.57
N ARG A 177 -12.04 -1.14 11.40
CA ARG A 177 -11.42 -2.47 11.28
C ARG A 177 -10.24 -2.46 10.32
N ILE A 178 -10.47 -2.16 9.04
CA ILE A 178 -9.41 -2.22 8.02
C ILE A 178 -8.29 -1.26 8.39
N MET A 179 -8.58 0.04 8.48
CA MET A 179 -7.54 1.06 8.70
C MET A 179 -6.62 0.80 9.92
N PRO A 180 -7.14 0.42 11.11
CA PRO A 180 -6.30 0.03 12.23
C PRO A 180 -5.49 -1.26 12.01
N ASP A 181 -6.05 -2.26 11.33
CA ASP A 181 -5.34 -3.51 11.01
C ASP A 181 -4.14 -3.22 10.09
N GLU A 182 -4.36 -2.50 8.98
CA GLU A 182 -3.32 -2.09 8.03
C GLU A 182 -2.19 -1.27 8.69
N GLU A 183 -2.55 -0.37 9.62
CA GLU A 183 -1.54 0.41 10.36
C GLU A 183 -0.64 -0.52 11.20
N VAL A 184 -1.21 -1.55 11.82
CA VAL A 184 -0.42 -2.54 12.58
C VAL A 184 0.52 -3.31 11.66
N HIS A 185 0.08 -3.71 10.46
CA HIS A 185 0.93 -4.43 9.50
C HIS A 185 2.16 -3.60 9.14
N ARG A 186 1.94 -2.35 8.71
CA ARG A 186 3.03 -1.42 8.37
C ARG A 186 3.99 -1.17 9.53
N ILE A 187 3.47 -1.03 10.75
CA ILE A 187 4.31 -0.85 11.95
C ILE A 187 5.19 -2.10 12.16
N LEU A 188 4.62 -3.30 12.13
CA LEU A 188 5.36 -4.54 12.41
C LEU A 188 6.42 -4.81 11.33
N ILE A 189 6.09 -4.62 10.05
CA ILE A 189 7.04 -4.77 8.95
C ILE A 189 8.19 -3.76 9.08
N THR A 190 7.86 -2.50 9.40
CA THR A 190 8.86 -1.43 9.56
C THR A 190 9.76 -1.68 10.76
N GLU A 191 9.19 -2.05 11.92
CA GLU A 191 9.94 -2.33 13.14
C GLU A 191 10.90 -3.52 12.94
N TRP A 192 10.44 -4.63 12.33
CA TRP A 192 11.30 -5.77 12.00
C TRP A 192 12.46 -5.36 11.08
N TRP A 193 12.15 -4.63 10.00
CA TRP A 193 13.16 -4.20 9.05
C TRP A 193 14.18 -3.23 9.66
N HIS A 194 13.72 -2.26 10.44
CA HIS A 194 14.61 -1.33 11.15
C HIS A 194 15.49 -2.05 12.16
N ASN A 195 14.99 -3.05 12.89
CA ASN A 195 15.80 -3.88 13.77
C ASN A 195 16.90 -4.62 12.99
N LYS A 196 16.56 -5.18 11.83
CA LYS A 196 17.52 -5.84 10.93
C LYS A 196 18.62 -4.89 10.45
N LEU A 197 18.27 -3.69 10.00
CA LEU A 197 19.23 -2.67 9.60
C LEU A 197 20.09 -2.17 10.77
N ASN A 198 19.50 -2.00 11.95
CA ASN A 198 20.19 -1.51 13.15
C ASN A 198 21.21 -2.52 13.70
N ALA A 199 20.94 -3.82 13.54
CA ALA A 199 21.86 -4.88 13.94
C ALA A 199 22.99 -5.15 12.92
N ALA A 200 22.82 -4.72 11.66
CA ALA A 200 23.79 -4.91 10.59
C ALA A 200 25.01 -3.99 10.75
N SER A 201 26.20 -4.48 10.37
CA SER A 201 27.36 -3.61 10.18
C SER A 201 27.13 -2.64 9.02
N ASP A 202 27.88 -1.54 8.93
CA ASP A 202 27.74 -0.56 7.83
C ASP A 202 27.76 -1.22 6.43
N ALA A 203 28.72 -2.11 6.17
CA ALA A 203 28.81 -2.81 4.88
C ALA A 203 27.59 -3.70 4.58
N GLN A 204 27.09 -4.42 5.59
CA GLN A 204 25.89 -5.26 5.46
C GLN A 204 24.64 -4.39 5.26
N ARG A 205 24.54 -3.27 5.97
CA ARG A 205 23.45 -2.30 5.82
C ARG A 205 23.41 -1.74 4.40
N GLU A 206 24.56 -1.32 3.84
CA GLU A 206 24.63 -0.85 2.46
C GLU A 206 24.18 -1.94 1.47
N GLN A 207 24.63 -3.17 1.67
CA GLN A 207 24.22 -4.30 0.84
C GLN A 207 22.71 -4.53 0.90
N LEU A 208 22.15 -4.65 2.10
CA LEU A 208 20.71 -4.87 2.33
C LEU A 208 19.86 -3.76 1.70
N VAL A 209 20.25 -2.50 1.88
CA VAL A 209 19.55 -1.35 1.27
C VAL A 209 19.65 -1.40 -0.26
N GLY A 210 20.82 -1.73 -0.82
CA GLY A 210 21.02 -1.87 -2.26
C GLY A 210 20.15 -2.95 -2.89
N GLU A 211 20.08 -4.14 -2.25
CA GLU A 211 19.26 -5.26 -2.70
C GLU A 211 17.77 -4.90 -2.71
N VAL A 212 17.27 -4.19 -1.68
CA VAL A 212 15.86 -3.76 -1.63
C VAL A 212 15.56 -2.69 -2.69
N LEU A 213 16.50 -1.77 -2.95
CA LEU A 213 16.31 -0.74 -3.98
C LEU A 213 16.28 -1.32 -5.40
N GLU A 214 17.17 -2.27 -5.71
CA GLU A 214 17.11 -3.02 -6.97
C GLU A 214 15.80 -3.79 -7.07
N ALA A 215 15.37 -4.39 -5.96
CA ALA A 215 14.15 -5.17 -5.94
C ALA A 215 12.90 -4.34 -6.17
N ASP A 216 12.80 -3.17 -5.54
CA ASP A 216 11.70 -2.23 -5.71
C ASP A 216 11.69 -1.63 -7.13
N ASP A 217 12.83 -1.24 -7.72
CA ASP A 217 12.84 -0.74 -9.11
C ASP A 217 12.22 -1.76 -10.09
N LYS A 218 12.65 -3.02 -10.00
CA LYS A 218 12.08 -4.10 -10.81
C LYS A 218 10.59 -4.32 -10.52
N LEU A 219 10.18 -4.28 -9.24
CA LEU A 219 8.78 -4.44 -8.88
C LEU A 219 7.90 -3.32 -9.45
N GLN A 220 8.38 -2.08 -9.41
CA GLN A 220 7.67 -0.92 -9.94
C GLN A 220 7.55 -0.96 -11.46
N VAL A 221 8.49 -1.60 -12.17
CA VAL A 221 8.35 -1.90 -13.61
C VAL A 221 7.24 -2.92 -13.83
N LEU A 222 7.22 -4.04 -13.09
CA LEU A 222 6.19 -5.08 -13.21
C LEU A 222 4.78 -4.52 -12.91
N LEU A 223 4.66 -3.69 -11.87
CA LEU A 223 3.39 -3.14 -11.41
C LEU A 223 2.94 -1.90 -12.17
N GLY A 224 3.70 -1.41 -13.16
CA GLY A 224 3.44 -0.13 -13.83
C GLY A 224 2.02 -0.01 -14.42
N ASP A 225 1.59 -1.01 -15.19
CA ASP A 225 0.23 -1.03 -15.77
C ASP A 225 -0.85 -1.18 -14.69
N TYR A 226 -0.65 -2.12 -13.77
CA TYR A 226 -1.56 -2.36 -12.65
C TYR A 226 -1.79 -1.09 -11.80
N LEU A 227 -0.74 -0.31 -11.54
CA LEU A 227 -0.84 0.96 -10.82
C LEU A 227 -1.70 1.95 -11.58
N ARG A 228 -1.48 2.13 -12.90
CA ARG A 228 -2.30 3.01 -13.74
C ARG A 228 -3.77 2.59 -13.72
N GLU A 229 -4.03 1.30 -13.86
CA GLU A 229 -5.38 0.73 -13.82
C GLU A 229 -6.06 0.94 -12.47
N SER A 230 -5.32 0.76 -11.37
CA SER A 230 -5.77 1.00 -10.00
C SER A 230 -6.19 2.46 -9.77
N TRP A 231 -5.40 3.44 -10.22
CA TRP A 231 -5.80 4.86 -10.16
C TRP A 231 -7.03 5.15 -11.02
N ALA A 232 -7.08 4.62 -12.24
CA ALA A 232 -8.22 4.80 -13.13
C ALA A 232 -9.51 4.15 -12.60
N LEU A 233 -9.41 2.98 -11.95
CA LEU A 233 -10.52 2.33 -11.26
C LEU A 233 -11.08 3.24 -10.16
N ASN A 234 -10.21 3.81 -9.32
CA ASN A 234 -10.64 4.68 -8.22
C ASN A 234 -11.26 5.98 -8.73
N GLU A 235 -10.76 6.55 -9.82
CA GLU A 235 -11.37 7.70 -10.48
C GLU A 235 -12.80 7.38 -10.94
N ARG A 236 -12.99 6.25 -11.61
CA ARG A 236 -14.33 5.80 -12.07
C ARG A 236 -15.27 5.47 -10.92
N ALA A 237 -14.78 4.73 -9.91
CA ALA A 237 -15.60 4.20 -8.83
C ALA A 237 -15.99 5.26 -7.78
N ALA A 238 -15.05 6.14 -7.43
CA ALA A 238 -15.20 7.07 -6.31
C ALA A 238 -15.10 8.56 -6.73
N GLY A 239 -14.76 8.86 -7.99
CA GLY A 239 -14.64 10.23 -8.48
C GLY A 239 -13.48 11.00 -7.85
N ILE A 240 -12.37 10.30 -7.55
CA ILE A 240 -11.19 10.89 -6.92
C ILE A 240 -10.46 11.84 -7.88
N ASP A 241 -9.67 12.75 -7.31
CA ASP A 241 -8.85 13.66 -8.10
C ASP A 241 -7.50 13.02 -8.46
N THR A 242 -7.34 12.61 -9.72
CA THR A 242 -6.12 11.95 -10.21
C THR A 242 -5.12 12.92 -10.84
N ARG A 243 -5.36 14.24 -10.80
CA ARG A 243 -4.40 15.19 -11.37
C ARG A 243 -3.05 15.06 -10.67
N ASN A 244 -1.97 15.01 -11.45
CA ASN A 244 -0.60 14.83 -10.97
C ASN A 244 -0.36 13.56 -10.11
N TYR A 245 -1.17 12.50 -10.25
CA TYR A 245 -0.97 11.30 -9.41
C TYR A 245 0.41 10.64 -9.61
N VAL A 246 0.99 10.69 -10.80
CA VAL A 246 2.32 10.11 -11.10
C VAL A 246 3.44 10.77 -10.29
N PRO A 247 3.69 12.11 -10.40
CA PRO A 247 4.72 12.75 -9.60
C PRO A 247 4.42 12.74 -8.10
N LEU A 248 3.14 12.73 -7.70
CA LEU A 248 2.74 12.56 -6.29
C LEU A 248 3.14 11.17 -5.76
N TYR A 249 2.84 10.11 -6.51
CA TYR A 249 3.16 8.74 -6.12
C TYR A 249 4.67 8.50 -6.05
N ASP A 250 5.45 8.96 -7.04
CA ASP A 250 6.92 8.83 -6.98
C ASP A 250 7.51 9.55 -5.76
N ALA A 251 7.09 10.80 -5.52
CA ALA A 251 7.59 11.56 -4.38
C ALA A 251 7.18 10.91 -3.04
N TRP A 252 5.95 10.39 -2.94
CA TRP A 252 5.51 9.61 -1.78
C TRP A 252 6.35 8.35 -1.57
N ARG A 253 6.55 7.56 -2.62
CA ARG A 253 7.40 6.36 -2.60
C ARG A 253 8.79 6.70 -2.07
N ARG A 254 9.43 7.74 -2.57
CA ARG A 254 10.78 8.14 -2.13
C ARG A 254 10.81 8.61 -0.67
N GLU A 255 9.81 9.35 -0.20
CA GLU A 255 9.73 9.72 1.22
C GLU A 255 9.57 8.49 2.13
N ILE A 256 8.70 7.56 1.76
CA ILE A 256 8.50 6.30 2.49
C ILE A 256 9.75 5.44 2.47
N LEU A 257 10.36 5.22 1.30
CA LEU A 257 11.62 4.49 1.18
C LEU A 257 12.73 5.17 1.98
N GLY A 258 12.76 6.51 2.07
CA GLY A 258 13.71 7.24 2.89
C GLY A 258 13.59 6.87 4.38
N VAL A 259 12.36 6.78 4.88
CA VAL A 259 12.08 6.29 6.25
C VAL A 259 12.46 4.82 6.41
N LEU A 260 12.00 3.96 5.50
CA LEU A 260 12.20 2.51 5.59
C LEU A 260 13.68 2.11 5.47
N LEU A 261 14.43 2.75 4.58
CA LEU A 261 15.84 2.46 4.32
C LEU A 261 16.80 3.32 5.16
N GLN A 262 16.28 4.22 6.00
CA GLN A 262 17.06 5.18 6.80
C GLN A 262 18.01 6.02 5.92
N ARG A 263 17.45 6.59 4.85
CA ARG A 263 18.14 7.38 3.82
C ARG A 263 17.41 8.71 3.54
N PRO A 264 18.13 9.76 3.11
CA PRO A 264 17.49 10.96 2.57
C PRO A 264 16.67 10.63 1.32
N ALA A 265 15.43 11.11 1.24
CA ALA A 265 14.51 10.84 0.13
C ALA A 265 15.00 11.41 -1.22
N ASP A 266 15.80 12.47 -1.20
CA ASP A 266 16.44 13.07 -2.37
C ASP A 266 17.64 12.28 -2.90
N ALA A 267 18.18 11.34 -2.11
CA ALA A 267 19.22 10.42 -2.52
C ALA A 267 18.68 9.14 -3.19
N LEU A 268 17.34 8.95 -3.21
CA LEU A 268 16.69 7.76 -3.76
C LEU A 268 16.31 7.92 -5.22
N PRO A 269 16.37 6.84 -6.03
CA PRO A 269 16.07 6.90 -7.45
C PRO A 269 14.60 7.25 -7.70
N THR A 270 14.38 8.16 -8.66
CA THR A 270 13.05 8.50 -9.16
C THR A 270 12.47 7.35 -9.97
N LEU A 271 11.18 7.12 -9.80
CA LEU A 271 10.43 6.17 -10.58
C LEU A 271 10.42 6.54 -12.06
N THR A 272 10.78 5.60 -12.92
CA THR A 272 10.70 5.76 -14.38
C THR A 272 9.48 5.06 -14.99
N SER A 273 8.86 4.11 -14.28
CA SER A 273 7.85 3.18 -14.82
C SER A 273 6.43 3.76 -14.99
N LEU A 274 6.06 4.79 -14.23
CA LEU A 274 4.74 5.44 -14.34
C LEU A 274 4.68 6.63 -15.30
N GLY A 275 5.83 7.11 -15.78
CA GLY A 275 5.93 8.28 -16.66
C GLY A 275 5.90 7.97 -18.16
N ALA A 276 5.84 6.69 -18.55
CA ALA A 276 5.75 6.21 -19.92
C ALA A 276 4.28 5.98 -20.34
#